data_AF-A0A1W0E2I5-F1
#
_entry.id   AF-A0A1W0E2I5-F1
#
_cell.length_a   1.000
_cell.length_b   1.000
_cell.length_c   1.000
_cell.angle_alpha   90.00
_cell.angle_beta   90.00
_cell.angle_gamma   90.00
#
_symmetry.space_group_name_H-M   'P 1'
#
loop_
_entity.id
_entity.type
_entity.pdbx_description
1 polymer ?
#
loop_
_entity_poly.entity_id
_entity_poly.type
_entity_poly.pdbx_seq_one_letter_code
_entity_poly.pdbx_strand_id
1 'polypeptide(L)'
;MNYVELSIAIKKEPNTYKKEFLKQHDYLMSILMLTRPNLIELKNVFIFILRNIIRYSNEEIENFLYTDLYIRYLKVNDIYEKYGEIKKYNFYSVILTTLSLLQNKEKIPILNELILVAKCKIISKTDLFNIYLTNGYNCEKLEEFLCEEIDAILKEFYFNQNYMEKTKRIAFFYILKYISKYNNNDKFNDILLDVIKNRENIKLHKYAIYFFNDQLDIGIKSYDNIFGNNLNFKNRFISLIHDTLLESSFDNEEYSILLDIFIKISDTGSIEIIKQLVNHSDVNKHIQRLYKLYLNARLKVIN
;
A
#
# COMPACT_ATOMS: atom_id res chain seq x y z
N MET A 1 -12.53 32.87 19.44
CA MET A 1 -11.54 32.64 18.37
C MET A 1 -11.80 31.27 17.79
N ASN A 2 -12.09 31.17 16.50
CA ASN A 2 -12.32 29.88 15.80
C ASN A 2 -10.98 29.13 15.63
N TYR A 3 -10.99 27.79 15.53
CA TYR A 3 -9.82 26.96 15.17
C TYR A 3 -9.01 27.50 13.99
N VAL A 4 -9.65 28.08 12.97
CA VAL A 4 -8.96 28.68 11.81
C VAL A 4 -8.10 29.87 12.24
N GLU A 5 -8.70 30.83 12.96
CA GLU A 5 -8.00 32.01 13.46
C GLU A 5 -6.87 31.60 14.40
N LEU A 6 -7.14 30.65 15.31
CA LEU A 6 -6.14 30.17 16.27
C LEU A 6 -4.99 29.45 15.58
N SER A 7 -5.26 28.67 14.52
CA SER A 7 -4.21 28.04 13.72
C SER A 7 -3.33 29.07 13.01
N ILE A 8 -3.92 30.16 12.51
CA ILE A 8 -3.16 31.25 11.89
C ILE A 8 -2.27 31.94 12.93
N ALA A 9 -2.80 32.18 14.13
CA ALA A 9 -2.07 32.80 15.23
C ALA A 9 -0.91 31.92 15.72
N ILE A 10 -1.15 30.62 15.97
CA ILE A 10 -0.10 29.64 16.32
C ILE A 10 0.94 29.57 15.21
N LYS A 11 0.55 29.59 13.93
CA LYS A 11 1.51 29.57 12.82
C LYS A 11 2.45 30.77 12.83
N LYS A 12 1.97 31.96 13.25
CA LYS A 12 2.77 33.18 13.34
C LYS A 12 3.65 33.19 14.59
N GLU A 13 3.08 32.83 15.73
CA GLU A 13 3.74 32.90 17.05
C GLU A 13 3.44 31.65 17.90
N PRO A 14 4.09 30.50 17.63
CA PRO A 14 3.76 29.23 18.30
C PRO A 14 3.88 29.29 19.82
N ASN A 15 4.92 29.97 20.33
CA ASN A 15 5.20 30.05 21.76
C ASN A 15 4.16 30.87 22.53
N THR A 16 3.67 31.97 21.94
CA THR A 16 2.63 32.82 22.54
C THR A 16 1.34 32.04 22.76
N TYR A 17 0.95 31.22 21.78
CA TYR A 17 -0.33 30.50 21.77
C TYR A 17 -0.23 29.03 22.23
N LYS A 18 0.90 28.64 22.83
CA LYS A 18 1.14 27.27 23.30
C LYS A 18 0.09 26.82 24.33
N LYS A 19 -0.33 27.72 25.22
CA LYS A 19 -1.34 27.42 26.26
C LYS A 19 -2.71 27.16 25.64
N GLU A 20 -3.10 27.92 24.62
CA GLU A 20 -4.34 27.76 23.88
C GLU A 20 -4.34 26.45 23.09
N PHE A 21 -3.22 26.10 22.46
CA PHE A 21 -3.05 24.79 21.81
C PHE A 21 -3.23 23.64 22.81
N LEU A 22 -2.54 23.70 23.96
CA LEU A 22 -2.64 22.68 25.00
C LEU A 22 -4.08 22.51 25.53
N LYS A 23 -4.82 23.61 25.70
CA LYS A 23 -6.25 23.54 26.05
C LYS A 23 -7.07 22.75 25.03
N GLN A 24 -6.79 22.90 23.73
CA GLN A 24 -7.49 22.12 22.69
C GLN A 24 -7.03 20.65 22.67
N HIS A 25 -5.76 20.39 22.99
CA HIS A 25 -5.25 19.04 23.15
C HIS A 25 -5.96 18.31 24.30
N ASP A 26 -6.05 18.93 25.47
CA ASP A 26 -6.74 18.36 26.64
C ASP A 26 -8.24 18.21 26.39
N TYR A 27 -8.82 19.13 25.60
CA TYR A 27 -10.20 19.02 25.16
C TYR A 27 -10.42 17.83 24.22
N LEU A 28 -9.53 17.58 23.26
CA LEU A 28 -9.56 16.38 22.42
C LEU A 28 -9.59 15.10 23.28
N MET A 29 -8.68 15.02 24.26
CA MET A 29 -8.62 13.87 25.16
C MET A 29 -9.92 13.72 25.94
N SER A 30 -10.48 14.81 26.45
CA SER A 30 -11.76 14.81 27.16
C SER A 30 -12.92 14.31 26.28
N ILE A 31 -12.96 14.71 24.99
CA ILE A 31 -13.97 14.22 24.04
C ILE A 31 -13.83 12.71 23.85
N LEU A 32 -12.60 12.21 23.67
CA LEU A 32 -12.34 10.78 23.46
C LEU A 32 -12.71 9.91 24.67
N MET A 33 -12.79 10.50 25.88
CA MET A 33 -13.25 9.81 27.09
C MET A 33 -14.78 9.69 27.19
N LEU A 34 -15.54 10.41 26.37
CA LEU A 34 -17.00 10.36 26.40
C LEU A 34 -17.52 9.03 25.84
N THR A 35 -18.54 8.47 26.49
CA THR A 35 -19.23 7.27 25.99
C THR A 35 -19.89 7.51 24.62
N ARG A 36 -20.30 8.76 24.35
CA ARG A 36 -20.90 9.19 23.07
C ARG A 36 -20.30 10.54 22.66
N PRO A 37 -19.14 10.55 22.00
CA PRO A 37 -18.48 11.79 21.61
C PRO A 37 -19.24 12.49 20.47
N ASN A 38 -19.23 13.83 20.47
CA ASN A 38 -19.67 14.61 19.32
C ASN A 38 -18.64 14.46 18.20
N LEU A 39 -18.96 13.69 17.16
CA LEU A 39 -18.05 13.33 16.08
C LEU A 39 -17.62 14.52 15.21
N ILE A 40 -18.50 15.51 15.04
CA ILE A 40 -18.18 16.73 14.28
C ILE A 40 -17.10 17.51 15.02
N GLU A 41 -17.29 17.69 16.33
CA GLU A 41 -16.34 18.41 17.17
C GLU A 41 -15.02 17.64 17.30
N LEU A 42 -15.09 16.33 17.57
CA LEU A 42 -13.92 15.44 17.62
C LEU A 42 -13.05 15.59 16.37
N LYS A 43 -13.66 15.51 15.19
CA LYS A 43 -12.97 15.67 13.90
C LYS A 43 -12.32 17.05 13.79
N ASN A 44 -13.04 18.12 14.12
CA ASN A 44 -12.55 19.49 13.99
C ASN A 44 -11.36 19.75 14.92
N VAL A 45 -11.48 19.35 16.20
CA VAL A 45 -10.41 19.47 17.19
C VAL A 45 -9.21 18.64 16.74
N PHE A 46 -9.42 17.41 16.28
CA PHE A 46 -8.31 16.55 15.88
C PHE A 46 -7.55 17.09 14.68
N ILE A 47 -8.25 17.58 13.65
CA ILE A 47 -7.62 18.27 12.50
C ILE A 47 -6.83 19.49 12.98
N PHE A 48 -7.38 20.26 13.92
CA PHE A 48 -6.68 21.38 14.52
C PHE A 48 -5.38 20.94 15.22
N ILE A 49 -5.41 19.83 15.99
CA ILE A 49 -4.21 19.27 16.63
C ILE A 49 -3.18 18.84 15.58
N LEU A 50 -3.56 18.05 14.58
CA LEU A 50 -2.64 17.58 13.53
C LEU A 50 -1.96 18.74 12.77
N ARG A 51 -2.69 19.82 12.50
CA ARG A 51 -2.17 21.00 11.78
C ARG A 51 -1.17 21.81 12.58
N ASN A 52 -1.30 21.84 13.90
CA ASN A 52 -0.55 22.74 14.76
C ASN A 52 0.54 22.02 15.57
N ILE A 53 0.43 20.71 15.79
CA ILE A 53 1.45 19.93 16.50
C ILE A 53 2.83 20.02 15.82
N ILE A 54 2.86 20.17 14.49
CA ILE A 54 4.08 20.37 13.68
C ILE A 54 4.84 21.67 13.97
N ARG A 55 4.31 22.57 14.81
CA ARG A 55 4.93 23.85 15.16
C ARG A 55 5.81 23.78 16.41
N TYR A 56 5.81 22.65 17.11
CA TYR A 56 6.50 22.47 18.37
C TYR A 56 7.67 21.49 18.23
N SER A 57 8.63 21.58 19.13
CA SER A 57 9.78 20.66 19.16
C SER A 57 9.38 19.25 19.57
N ASN A 58 10.21 18.25 19.24
CA ASN A 58 9.93 16.85 19.60
C ASN A 58 9.79 16.64 21.12
N GLU A 59 10.59 17.34 21.94
CA GLU A 59 10.48 17.29 23.39
C GLU A 59 9.14 17.83 23.87
N GLU A 60 8.69 18.96 23.31
CA GLU A 60 7.37 19.51 23.62
C GLU A 60 6.25 18.59 23.18
N ILE A 61 6.35 18.04 21.97
CA ILE A 61 5.38 17.07 21.45
C ILE A 61 5.31 15.87 22.39
N GLU A 62 6.44 15.26 22.74
CA GLU A 62 6.47 14.17 23.71
C GLU A 62 5.74 14.58 24.99
N ASN A 63 6.06 15.73 25.59
CA ASN A 63 5.39 16.21 26.80
C ASN A 63 3.87 16.43 26.64
N PHE A 64 3.40 16.88 25.47
CA PHE A 64 1.96 17.01 25.20
C PHE A 64 1.28 15.65 25.14
N LEU A 65 1.98 14.67 24.57
CA LEU A 65 1.51 13.31 24.47
C LEU A 65 1.38 12.69 25.89
N TYR A 66 2.27 12.95 26.85
CA TYR A 66 2.15 12.40 28.22
C TYR A 66 1.13 13.08 29.17
N THR A 67 -0.06 13.49 28.73
CA THR A 67 -1.01 14.12 29.66
C THR A 67 -1.70 13.13 30.62
N ASP A 68 -1.75 13.52 31.90
CA ASP A 68 -2.34 12.76 33.03
C ASP A 68 -3.78 12.29 32.80
N LEU A 69 -4.58 13.06 32.04
CA LEU A 69 -5.97 12.75 31.70
C LEU A 69 -6.10 11.41 30.96
N TYR A 70 -5.17 11.10 30.05
CA TYR A 70 -5.18 9.86 29.29
C TYR A 70 -4.76 8.64 30.10
N ILE A 71 -3.78 8.82 30.99
CA ILE A 71 -3.36 7.77 31.94
C ILE A 71 -4.56 7.34 32.81
N ARG A 72 -5.41 8.29 33.22
CA ARG A 72 -6.65 7.97 33.95
C ARG A 72 -7.65 7.19 33.09
N TYR A 73 -7.83 7.55 31.82
CA TYR A 73 -8.70 6.78 30.92
C TYR A 73 -8.24 5.34 30.70
N LEU A 74 -6.95 5.11 30.48
CA LEU A 74 -6.41 3.75 30.29
C LEU A 74 -6.56 2.86 31.52
N LYS A 75 -6.44 3.45 32.73
CA LYS A 75 -6.68 2.76 34.00
C LYS A 75 -8.13 2.36 34.20
N VAL A 76 -9.09 3.19 33.77
CA VAL A 76 -10.53 2.92 33.94
C VAL A 76 -11.05 1.81 33.03
N ASN A 77 -10.40 1.56 31.89
CA ASN A 77 -10.84 0.58 30.90
C ASN A 77 -10.05 -0.75 30.93
N ASP A 78 -9.35 -1.06 32.04
CA ASP A 78 -8.52 -2.28 32.23
C ASP A 78 -7.43 -2.53 31.17
N ILE A 79 -7.16 -1.56 30.29
CA ILE A 79 -6.07 -1.62 29.32
C ILE A 79 -4.71 -1.57 30.06
N TYR A 80 -4.68 -0.96 31.25
CA TYR A 80 -3.50 -0.78 32.07
C TYR A 80 -2.95 -2.09 32.66
N GLU A 81 -3.82 -3.00 33.11
CA GLU A 81 -3.39 -4.26 33.75
C GLU A 81 -2.79 -5.26 32.77
N LYS A 82 -3.16 -5.21 31.48
CA LYS A 82 -2.65 -6.16 30.47
C LYS A 82 -1.23 -5.87 29.99
N TYR A 83 -0.69 -4.66 30.21
CA TYR A 83 0.57 -4.23 29.59
C TYR A 83 1.67 -3.72 30.54
N GLY A 84 1.45 -3.72 31.86
CA GLY A 84 2.49 -3.79 32.93
C GLY A 84 3.58 -2.71 33.02
N GLU A 85 3.80 -1.91 31.99
CA GLU A 85 4.79 -0.85 31.91
C GLU A 85 4.10 0.40 31.40
N ILE A 86 4.53 1.58 31.86
CA ILE A 86 4.10 2.86 31.29
C ILE A 86 4.61 2.87 29.84
N LYS A 87 3.83 2.30 28.92
CA LYS A 87 4.08 2.49 27.50
C LYS A 87 3.88 3.98 27.26
N LYS A 88 4.98 4.60 26.86
CA LYS A 88 5.03 5.96 26.34
C LYS A 88 3.75 6.26 25.55
N TYR A 89 3.09 7.38 25.86
CA TYR A 89 1.87 7.77 25.12
C TYR A 89 2.15 7.67 23.64
N ASN A 90 1.31 6.93 22.93
CA ASN A 90 1.49 6.71 21.52
C ASN A 90 0.50 7.60 20.76
N PHE A 91 0.99 8.68 20.14
CA PHE A 91 0.18 9.55 19.29
C PHE A 91 -0.58 8.75 18.22
N TYR A 92 0.06 7.67 17.73
CA TYR A 92 -0.55 6.68 16.86
C TYR A 92 -1.84 6.08 17.42
N SER A 93 -1.89 5.75 18.73
CA SER A 93 -3.10 5.21 19.36
C SER A 93 -4.24 6.22 19.33
N VAL A 94 -3.97 7.51 19.58
CA VAL A 94 -5.00 8.56 19.46
C VAL A 94 -5.49 8.71 18.03
N ILE A 95 -4.59 8.64 17.05
CA ILE A 95 -4.96 8.60 15.63
C ILE A 95 -5.89 7.43 15.34
N LEU A 96 -5.52 6.20 15.76
CA LEU A 96 -6.31 5.01 15.53
C LEU A 96 -7.68 5.07 16.22
N THR A 97 -7.73 5.46 17.49
CA THR A 97 -8.98 5.61 18.23
C THR A 97 -9.88 6.64 17.54
N THR A 98 -9.36 7.80 17.18
CA THR A 98 -10.14 8.85 16.50
C THR A 98 -10.67 8.35 15.15
N LEU A 99 -9.84 7.68 14.34
CA LEU A 99 -10.27 7.14 13.05
C LEU A 99 -11.29 6.00 13.20
N SER A 100 -11.24 5.21 14.28
CA SER A 100 -12.22 4.13 14.52
C SER A 100 -13.63 4.65 14.79
N LEU A 101 -13.76 5.87 15.33
CA LEU A 101 -15.04 6.51 15.66
C LEU A 101 -15.71 7.20 14.46
N LEU A 102 -14.95 7.47 13.40
CA LEU A 102 -15.40 8.27 12.26
C LEU A 102 -15.80 7.42 11.05
N GLN A 103 -16.73 7.94 10.24
CA GLN A 103 -17.08 7.31 8.97
C GLN A 103 -16.04 7.57 7.89
N ASN A 104 -15.96 6.72 6.86
CA ASN A 104 -14.92 6.81 5.81
C ASN A 104 -14.80 8.20 5.15
N LYS A 105 -15.91 8.89 4.89
CA LYS A 105 -15.89 10.26 4.32
C LYS A 105 -15.23 11.28 5.25
N GLU A 106 -15.38 11.10 6.55
CA GLU A 106 -14.88 12.01 7.58
C GLU A 106 -13.40 11.79 7.90
N LYS A 107 -12.87 10.60 7.59
CA LYS A 107 -11.46 10.26 7.76
C LYS A 107 -10.56 10.98 6.75
N ILE A 108 -11.06 11.30 5.55
CA ILE A 108 -10.26 11.82 4.43
C ILE A 108 -9.45 13.09 4.81
N PRO A 109 -10.05 14.12 5.44
CA PRO A 109 -9.30 15.30 5.85
C PRO A 109 -8.19 14.98 6.85
N ILE A 110 -8.46 14.07 7.80
CA ILE A 110 -7.49 13.64 8.81
C ILE A 110 -6.32 12.91 8.15
N LEU A 111 -6.60 11.95 7.27
CA LEU A 111 -5.58 11.21 6.52
C LEU A 111 -4.66 12.18 5.76
N ASN A 112 -5.23 13.17 5.07
CA ASN A 112 -4.43 14.19 4.37
C ASN A 112 -3.48 14.99 5.29
N GLU A 113 -3.90 15.32 6.51
CA GLU A 113 -3.03 16.01 7.47
C GLU A 113 -1.92 15.08 8.01
N LEU A 114 -2.16 13.77 8.12
CA LEU A 114 -1.15 12.81 8.58
C LEU A 114 0.08 12.75 7.67
N ILE A 115 -0.05 13.07 6.39
CA ILE A 115 1.10 13.20 5.48
C ILE A 115 2.05 14.28 5.99
N LEU A 116 1.53 15.44 6.41
CA LEU A 116 2.35 16.55 6.91
C LEU A 116 3.00 16.18 8.26
N VAL A 117 2.23 15.55 9.13
CA VAL A 117 2.71 15.03 10.43
C VAL A 117 3.86 14.04 10.23
N ALA A 118 3.76 13.15 9.24
CA ALA A 118 4.83 12.22 8.89
C ALA A 118 6.06 12.90 8.27
N LYS A 119 5.87 13.94 7.43
CA LYS A 119 7.01 14.75 6.89
C LYS A 119 7.79 15.42 8.02
N CYS A 120 7.12 15.81 9.10
CA CYS A 120 7.71 16.36 10.31
C CYS A 120 8.25 15.28 11.28
N LYS A 121 8.22 13.98 10.90
CA LYS A 121 8.71 12.84 11.69
C LYS A 121 8.02 12.66 13.05
N ILE A 122 6.79 13.15 13.21
CA ILE A 122 6.00 12.98 14.44
C ILE A 122 5.41 11.57 14.51
N ILE A 123 5.07 10.99 13.35
CA ILE A 123 4.75 9.57 13.19
C ILE A 123 5.74 8.94 12.24
N SER A 124 5.99 7.64 12.40
CA SER A 124 6.87 6.91 11.51
C SER A 124 6.21 6.69 10.13
N LYS A 125 7.04 6.44 9.12
CA LYS A 125 6.57 6.09 7.77
C LYS A 125 5.78 4.78 7.77
N THR A 126 6.25 3.82 8.57
CA THR A 126 5.58 2.53 8.81
C THR A 126 4.19 2.73 9.41
N ASP A 127 4.06 3.58 10.43
CA ASP A 127 2.76 3.88 11.05
C ASP A 127 1.79 4.53 10.06
N LEU A 128 2.28 5.49 9.27
CA LEU A 128 1.48 6.16 8.24
C LEU A 128 0.92 5.14 7.24
N PHE A 129 1.76 4.23 6.72
CA PHE A 129 1.32 3.17 5.81
C PHE A 129 0.29 2.25 6.47
N ASN A 130 0.54 1.83 7.70
CA ASN A 130 -0.37 0.97 8.46
C ASN A 130 -1.76 1.62 8.63
N ILE A 131 -1.81 2.91 8.96
CA ILE A 131 -3.05 3.69 9.07
C ILE A 131 -3.80 3.72 7.73
N TYR A 132 -3.10 4.03 6.64
CA TYR A 132 -3.72 4.18 5.33
C TYR A 132 -4.30 2.87 4.80
N LEU A 133 -3.55 1.77 4.92
CA LEU A 133 -3.99 0.44 4.49
C LEU A 133 -5.16 -0.06 5.33
N THR A 134 -5.10 0.09 6.66
CA THR A 134 -6.20 -0.27 7.58
C THR A 134 -7.50 0.46 7.23
N ASN A 135 -7.40 1.74 6.83
CA ASN A 135 -8.55 2.54 6.43
C ASN A 135 -8.93 2.37 4.94
N GLY A 136 -8.24 1.50 4.20
CA GLY A 136 -8.48 1.25 2.79
C GLY A 136 -8.42 2.53 1.95
N TYR A 137 -7.49 3.43 2.28
CA TYR A 137 -7.33 4.72 1.61
C TYR A 137 -6.10 4.72 0.71
N ASN A 138 -6.30 5.05 -0.56
CA ASN A 138 -5.23 5.16 -1.55
C ASN A 138 -4.83 6.63 -1.73
N CYS A 139 -3.54 6.91 -1.77
CA CYS A 139 -2.99 8.24 -2.00
C CYS A 139 -1.61 8.16 -2.66
N GLU A 140 -1.47 8.73 -3.86
CA GLU A 140 -0.19 8.72 -4.59
C GLU A 140 0.95 9.38 -3.80
N LYS A 141 0.64 10.37 -2.94
CA LYS A 141 1.65 11.01 -2.07
C LYS A 141 2.33 10.05 -1.09
N LEU A 142 1.75 8.88 -0.81
CA LEU A 142 2.41 7.87 0.02
C LEU A 142 3.65 7.27 -0.65
N GLU A 143 3.79 7.36 -1.98
CA GLU A 143 4.97 6.85 -2.70
C GLU A 143 6.27 7.52 -2.23
N GLU A 144 6.19 8.79 -1.81
CA GLU A 144 7.31 9.53 -1.22
C GLU A 144 7.87 8.85 0.05
N PHE A 145 7.02 8.09 0.75
CA PHE A 145 7.35 7.47 2.02
C PHE A 145 7.74 6.00 1.91
N LEU A 146 7.71 5.40 0.70
CA LEU A 146 8.22 4.05 0.48
C LEU A 146 9.69 3.95 0.94
N CYS A 147 9.97 2.93 1.76
CA CYS A 147 11.25 2.56 2.35
C CYS A 147 11.30 1.05 2.61
N GLU A 148 12.47 0.49 2.86
CA GLU A 148 12.67 -0.95 2.96
C GLU A 148 11.86 -1.60 4.07
N GLU A 149 11.58 -0.87 5.16
CA GLU A 149 10.84 -1.32 6.33
C GLU A 149 9.33 -1.46 6.10
N ILE A 150 8.79 -0.91 5.00
CA ILE A 150 7.36 -0.98 4.67
C ILE A 150 7.00 -2.34 4.04
N ASP A 151 7.99 -3.11 3.60
CA ASP A 151 7.78 -4.41 2.95
C ASP A 151 6.98 -5.41 3.81
N ALA A 152 7.29 -5.50 5.10
CA ALA A 152 6.65 -6.37 6.06
C ALA A 152 5.17 -6.01 6.21
N ILE A 153 4.87 -4.70 6.28
CA ILE A 153 3.50 -4.18 6.36
C ILE A 153 2.74 -4.56 5.08
N LEU A 154 3.32 -4.30 3.90
CA LEU A 154 2.66 -4.61 2.62
C LEU A 154 2.35 -6.11 2.48
N LYS A 155 3.27 -6.98 2.90
CA LYS A 155 3.07 -8.44 2.93
C LYS A 155 1.94 -8.84 3.86
N GLU A 156 1.95 -8.32 5.09
CA GLU A 156 0.94 -8.61 6.10
C GLU A 156 -0.46 -8.31 5.56
N PHE A 157 -0.67 -7.12 5.00
CA PHE A 157 -1.97 -6.73 4.45
C PHE A 157 -2.41 -7.55 3.25
N TYR A 158 -1.47 -8.02 2.43
CA TYR A 158 -1.80 -8.86 1.29
C TYR A 158 -2.23 -10.27 1.72
N PHE A 159 -1.42 -10.93 2.57
CA PHE A 159 -1.63 -12.33 2.93
C PHE A 159 -2.74 -12.55 3.96
N ASN A 160 -3.01 -11.60 4.83
CA ASN A 160 -3.99 -11.78 5.89
C ASN A 160 -5.42 -11.86 5.30
N GLN A 161 -6.07 -13.00 5.52
CA GLN A 161 -7.39 -13.33 4.96
C GLN A 161 -8.52 -12.45 5.52
N ASN A 162 -8.31 -11.83 6.68
CA ASN A 162 -9.34 -11.01 7.34
C ASN A 162 -9.49 -9.61 6.72
N TYR A 163 -8.58 -9.19 5.84
CA TYR A 163 -8.67 -7.87 5.22
C TYR A 163 -9.60 -7.84 4.01
N MET A 164 -10.32 -6.71 3.88
CA MET A 164 -11.18 -6.46 2.73
C MET A 164 -10.37 -6.48 1.42
N GLU A 165 -11.01 -6.95 0.35
CA GLU A 165 -10.44 -6.98 -1.02
C GLU A 165 -9.86 -5.63 -1.45
N LYS A 166 -10.49 -4.52 -1.04
CA LYS A 166 -9.99 -3.16 -1.29
C LYS A 166 -8.61 -2.92 -0.68
N THR A 167 -8.39 -3.35 0.56
CA THR A 167 -7.11 -3.18 1.25
C THR A 167 -6.01 -3.99 0.59
N LYS A 168 -6.31 -5.24 0.18
CA LYS A 168 -5.37 -6.07 -0.59
C LYS A 168 -4.97 -5.41 -1.91
N ARG A 169 -5.93 -4.83 -2.64
CA ARG A 169 -5.66 -4.08 -3.88
C ARG A 169 -4.75 -2.88 -3.65
N ILE A 170 -4.96 -2.13 -2.58
CA ILE A 170 -4.12 -0.96 -2.25
C ILE A 170 -2.72 -1.41 -1.82
N ALA A 171 -2.60 -2.45 -0.99
CA ALA A 171 -1.32 -3.02 -0.62
C ALA A 171 -0.56 -3.49 -1.88
N PHE A 172 -1.23 -4.22 -2.77
CA PHE A 172 -0.63 -4.68 -4.03
C PHE A 172 -0.18 -3.52 -4.92
N PHE A 173 -0.99 -2.46 -5.07
CA PHE A 173 -0.58 -1.25 -5.76
C PHE A 173 0.75 -0.68 -5.23
N TYR A 174 0.90 -0.56 -3.90
CA TYR A 174 2.14 -0.08 -3.31
C TYR A 174 3.29 -1.08 -3.39
N ILE A 175 3.02 -2.38 -3.46
CA ILE A 175 4.04 -3.40 -3.77
C ILE A 175 4.62 -3.15 -5.16
N LEU A 176 3.78 -2.92 -6.17
CA LEU A 176 4.25 -2.63 -7.54
C LEU A 176 5.06 -1.33 -7.59
N LYS A 177 4.63 -0.29 -6.87
CA LYS A 177 5.38 0.96 -6.72
C LYS A 177 6.71 0.77 -5.99
N TYR A 178 6.75 -0.07 -4.95
CA TYR A 178 7.98 -0.43 -4.26
C TYR A 178 8.97 -1.10 -5.23
N ILE A 179 8.51 -2.11 -5.98
CA ILE A 179 9.35 -2.84 -6.94
C ILE A 179 9.89 -1.88 -7.99
N SER A 180 9.05 -1.01 -8.55
CA SER A 180 9.47 0.00 -9.53
C SER A 180 10.51 0.99 -8.96
N LYS A 181 10.36 1.40 -7.69
CA LYS A 181 11.26 2.36 -7.02
C LYS A 181 12.62 1.75 -6.67
N TYR A 182 12.63 0.53 -6.13
CA TYR A 182 13.85 -0.13 -5.64
C TYR A 182 14.47 -1.09 -6.64
N ASN A 183 13.76 -1.34 -7.74
CA ASN A 183 14.20 -2.22 -8.78
C ASN A 183 14.52 -3.65 -8.29
N ASN A 184 13.71 -4.13 -7.35
CA ASN A 184 13.89 -5.42 -6.69
C ASN A 184 12.53 -5.99 -6.29
N ASN A 185 12.33 -7.26 -6.59
CA ASN A 185 11.11 -8.02 -6.34
C ASN A 185 11.27 -9.15 -5.31
N ASP A 186 12.49 -9.46 -4.83
CA ASP A 186 12.79 -10.70 -4.07
C ASP A 186 11.88 -10.87 -2.86
N LYS A 187 11.49 -9.75 -2.26
CA LYS A 187 10.63 -9.73 -1.10
C LYS A 187 9.18 -10.12 -1.43
N PHE A 188 8.70 -9.91 -2.66
CA PHE A 188 7.30 -10.03 -3.04
C PHE A 188 7.02 -11.12 -4.10
N ASN A 189 8.01 -11.94 -4.43
CA ASN A 189 7.90 -13.00 -5.45
C ASN A 189 6.64 -13.87 -5.31
N ASP A 190 6.36 -14.39 -4.12
CA ASP A 190 5.19 -15.26 -3.95
C ASP A 190 3.86 -14.50 -4.09
N ILE A 191 3.82 -13.22 -3.70
CA ILE A 191 2.65 -12.36 -3.91
C ILE A 191 2.41 -12.13 -5.41
N LEU A 192 3.47 -11.83 -6.15
CA LEU A 192 3.39 -11.59 -7.59
C LEU A 192 2.86 -12.81 -8.36
N LEU A 193 3.30 -14.02 -7.98
CA LEU A 193 2.80 -15.27 -8.57
C LEU A 193 1.37 -15.57 -8.11
N ASP A 194 1.04 -15.33 -6.85
CA ASP A 194 -0.30 -15.59 -6.31
C ASP A 194 -1.38 -14.78 -7.05
N VAL A 195 -1.13 -13.51 -7.37
CA VAL A 195 -2.10 -12.67 -8.09
C VAL A 195 -2.36 -13.16 -9.52
N ILE A 196 -1.35 -13.71 -10.19
CA ILE A 196 -1.52 -14.28 -11.54
C ILE A 196 -2.31 -15.59 -11.43
N LYS A 197 -1.96 -16.46 -10.48
CA LYS A 197 -2.63 -17.75 -10.28
C LYS A 197 -4.08 -17.59 -9.84
N ASN A 198 -4.35 -16.66 -8.93
CA ASN A 198 -5.64 -16.54 -8.28
C ASN A 198 -6.60 -15.62 -9.07
N ARG A 199 -7.29 -16.23 -10.03
CA ARG A 199 -8.26 -15.56 -10.92
C ARG A 199 -9.59 -15.21 -10.23
N GLU A 200 -9.82 -15.64 -8.98
CA GLU A 200 -11.03 -15.27 -8.22
C GLU A 200 -11.10 -13.75 -7.98
N ASN A 201 -9.96 -13.09 -7.86
CA ASN A 201 -9.88 -11.64 -7.79
C ASN A 201 -9.53 -11.03 -9.16
N ILE A 202 -10.51 -11.05 -10.07
CA ILE A 202 -10.37 -10.60 -11.47
C ILE A 202 -9.74 -9.21 -11.58
N LYS A 203 -10.06 -8.28 -10.67
CA LYS A 203 -9.51 -6.91 -10.70
C LYS A 203 -8.02 -6.89 -10.39
N LEU A 204 -7.60 -7.64 -9.37
CA LEU A 204 -6.19 -7.75 -8.97
C LEU A 204 -5.38 -8.48 -10.04
N HIS A 205 -5.94 -9.58 -10.57
CA HIS A 205 -5.35 -10.34 -11.67
C HIS A 205 -5.12 -9.46 -12.91
N LYS A 206 -6.18 -8.77 -13.38
CA LYS A 206 -6.07 -7.84 -14.52
C LYS A 206 -5.01 -6.78 -14.27
N TYR A 207 -5.03 -6.14 -13.09
CA TYR A 207 -4.05 -5.11 -12.76
C TYR A 207 -2.61 -5.63 -12.79
N ALA A 208 -2.36 -6.84 -12.29
CA ALA A 208 -1.06 -7.47 -12.34
C ALA A 208 -0.60 -7.77 -13.77
N ILE A 209 -1.44 -8.38 -14.61
CA ILE A 209 -1.04 -8.71 -15.99
C ILE A 209 -0.75 -7.45 -16.81
N TYR A 210 -1.54 -6.37 -16.68
CA TYR A 210 -1.22 -5.10 -17.36
C TYR A 210 0.11 -4.53 -16.85
N PHE A 211 0.32 -4.52 -15.53
CA PHE A 211 1.59 -4.05 -14.97
C PHE A 211 2.78 -4.83 -15.53
N PHE A 212 2.73 -6.17 -15.53
CA PHE A 212 3.82 -6.98 -16.07
C PHE A 212 4.02 -6.72 -17.57
N ASN A 213 2.95 -6.61 -18.33
CA ASN A 213 3.01 -6.33 -19.76
C ASN A 213 3.67 -4.98 -20.07
N ASP A 214 3.30 -3.93 -19.33
CA ASP A 214 3.85 -2.58 -19.45
C ASP A 214 5.32 -2.53 -19.03
N GLN A 215 5.66 -3.17 -17.90
CA GLN A 215 7.04 -3.22 -17.44
C GLN A 215 7.95 -3.97 -18.43
N LEU A 216 7.44 -5.00 -19.10
CA LEU A 216 8.16 -5.69 -20.18
C LEU A 216 8.30 -4.85 -21.46
N ASP A 217 7.37 -3.93 -21.74
CA ASP A 217 7.45 -3.01 -22.90
C ASP A 217 8.43 -1.85 -22.67
N ILE A 218 8.50 -1.33 -21.44
CA ILE A 218 9.35 -0.19 -21.08
C ILE A 218 10.85 -0.57 -21.12
N GLY A 219 11.21 -1.86 -21.11
CA GLY A 219 12.58 -2.32 -20.90
C GLY A 219 13.15 -3.30 -21.92
N ILE A 220 13.50 -2.82 -23.12
CA ILE A 220 14.75 -3.30 -23.76
C ILE A 220 15.88 -2.84 -22.83
N LYS A 221 16.37 -3.75 -21.97
CA LYS A 221 17.17 -3.51 -20.73
C LYS A 221 16.26 -3.18 -19.54
N SER A 222 15.54 -4.14 -18.96
CA SER A 222 16.15 -5.16 -18.10
C SER A 222 15.06 -6.08 -17.58
N TYR A 223 15.05 -7.31 -18.10
CA TYR A 223 14.44 -8.45 -17.41
C TYR A 223 14.86 -8.51 -15.92
N ASP A 224 16.09 -8.08 -15.63
CA ASP A 224 16.68 -8.05 -14.29
C ASP A 224 15.97 -7.08 -13.32
N ASN A 225 15.18 -6.12 -13.81
CA ASN A 225 14.46 -5.16 -12.96
C ASN A 225 13.19 -5.75 -12.33
N ILE A 226 12.47 -6.57 -13.10
CA ILE A 226 11.22 -7.22 -12.66
C ILE A 226 11.50 -8.59 -12.05
N PHE A 227 12.50 -9.31 -12.56
CA PHE A 227 12.81 -10.69 -12.16
C PHE A 227 14.11 -10.81 -11.34
N GLY A 228 14.87 -9.73 -11.18
CA GLY A 228 16.20 -9.78 -10.57
C GLY A 228 17.15 -10.70 -11.34
N ASN A 229 18.22 -11.12 -10.66
CA ASN A 229 19.00 -12.30 -11.04
C ASN A 229 18.32 -13.61 -10.59
N ASN A 230 17.04 -13.57 -10.19
CA ASN A 230 16.35 -14.69 -9.56
C ASN A 230 15.78 -15.64 -10.62
N LEU A 231 16.65 -16.50 -11.15
CA LEU A 231 16.32 -17.48 -12.19
C LEU A 231 15.15 -18.40 -11.77
N ASN A 232 15.04 -18.71 -10.48
CA ASN A 232 13.94 -19.53 -9.94
C ASN A 232 12.59 -18.81 -10.08
N PHE A 233 12.52 -17.55 -9.68
CA PHE A 233 11.30 -16.75 -9.86
C PHE A 233 10.91 -16.62 -11.35
N LYS A 234 11.89 -16.36 -12.23
CA LYS A 234 11.66 -16.30 -13.68
C LYS A 234 11.02 -17.60 -14.21
N ASN A 235 11.58 -18.76 -13.88
CA ASN A 235 11.08 -20.04 -14.35
C ASN A 235 9.67 -20.34 -13.80
N ARG A 236 9.42 -20.04 -12.52
CA ARG A 236 8.09 -20.15 -11.90
C ARG A 236 7.07 -19.24 -12.59
N PHE A 237 7.46 -18.01 -12.92
CA PHE A 237 6.60 -17.05 -13.60
C PHE A 237 6.25 -17.50 -15.02
N ILE A 238 7.24 -17.94 -15.81
CA ILE A 238 7.01 -18.47 -17.16
C ILE A 238 6.06 -19.67 -17.11
N SER A 239 6.31 -20.63 -16.22
CA SER A 239 5.43 -21.80 -16.04
C SER A 239 4.02 -21.38 -15.65
N LEU A 240 3.88 -20.40 -14.77
CA LEU A 240 2.56 -19.94 -14.35
C LEU A 240 1.79 -19.25 -15.49
N ILE A 241 2.45 -18.39 -16.26
CA ILE A 241 1.84 -17.76 -17.43
C ILE A 241 1.45 -18.82 -18.46
N HIS A 242 2.30 -19.81 -18.68
CA HIS A 242 2.04 -20.96 -19.55
C HIS A 242 0.78 -21.72 -19.12
N ASP A 243 0.69 -22.10 -17.85
CA ASP A 243 -0.46 -22.85 -17.32
C ASP A 243 -1.75 -22.01 -17.35
N THR A 244 -1.64 -20.72 -17.02
CA THR A 244 -2.78 -19.78 -17.04
C THR A 244 -3.31 -19.58 -18.47
N LEU A 245 -2.43 -19.57 -19.48
CA LEU A 245 -2.83 -19.48 -20.89
C LEU A 245 -3.61 -20.71 -21.34
N LEU A 246 -3.18 -21.92 -20.95
CA LEU A 246 -3.87 -23.18 -21.28
C LEU A 246 -5.28 -23.25 -20.67
N GLU A 247 -5.47 -22.62 -19.50
CA GLU A 247 -6.75 -22.58 -18.78
C GLU A 247 -7.65 -21.40 -19.18
N SER A 248 -7.15 -20.47 -20.01
CA SER A 248 -7.89 -19.27 -20.41
C SER A 248 -8.66 -19.47 -21.71
N SER A 249 -9.84 -18.87 -21.81
CA SER A 249 -10.62 -18.85 -23.04
C SER A 249 -9.97 -17.93 -24.07
N PHE A 250 -9.83 -18.41 -25.31
CA PHE A 250 -9.16 -17.69 -26.40
C PHE A 250 -9.80 -16.35 -26.80
N ASP A 251 -11.10 -16.15 -26.54
CA ASP A 251 -11.86 -14.96 -26.99
C ASP A 251 -11.84 -13.78 -26.00
N ASN A 252 -10.91 -13.77 -25.02
CA ASN A 252 -10.87 -12.75 -23.95
C ASN A 252 -9.61 -11.87 -24.05
N GLU A 253 -9.76 -10.58 -23.78
CA GLU A 253 -8.67 -9.59 -23.69
C GLU A 253 -7.53 -10.05 -22.76
N GLU A 254 -7.87 -10.72 -21.65
CA GLU A 254 -6.92 -11.33 -20.71
C GLU A 254 -5.96 -12.30 -21.40
N TYR A 255 -6.48 -13.14 -22.29
CA TYR A 255 -5.70 -14.11 -23.05
C TYR A 255 -4.67 -13.42 -23.95
N SER A 256 -5.09 -12.36 -24.64
CA SER A 256 -4.20 -11.58 -25.52
C SER A 256 -3.03 -10.98 -24.74
N ILE A 257 -3.29 -10.44 -23.55
CA ILE A 257 -2.25 -9.84 -22.71
C ILE A 257 -1.29 -10.90 -22.16
N LEU A 258 -1.83 -12.02 -21.66
CA LEU A 258 -1.03 -13.15 -21.19
C LEU A 258 -0.14 -13.71 -22.32
N LEU A 259 -0.66 -13.77 -23.55
CA LEU A 259 0.08 -14.22 -24.72
C LEU A 259 1.21 -13.26 -25.06
N ASP A 260 0.96 -11.95 -25.01
CA ASP A 260 1.99 -10.95 -25.24
C ASP A 260 3.09 -11.01 -24.17
N ILE A 261 2.73 -11.14 -22.89
CA ILE A 261 3.67 -11.38 -21.81
C ILE A 261 4.50 -12.64 -22.11
N PHE A 262 3.85 -13.76 -22.43
CA PHE A 262 4.51 -15.03 -22.73
C PHE A 262 5.52 -14.90 -23.88
N ILE A 263 5.15 -14.24 -24.98
CA ILE A 263 6.02 -13.98 -26.13
C ILE A 263 7.21 -13.11 -25.73
N LYS A 264 7.01 -12.11 -24.88
CA LYS A 264 8.06 -11.19 -24.41
C LYS A 264 9.04 -11.88 -23.47
N ILE A 265 8.57 -12.77 -22.60
CA ILE A 265 9.38 -13.44 -21.55
C ILE A 265 10.09 -14.73 -22.01
N SER A 266 9.63 -15.32 -23.11
CA SER A 266 10.10 -16.63 -23.58
C SER A 266 11.20 -16.47 -24.64
N ASP A 267 12.46 -16.55 -24.22
CA ASP A 267 13.59 -16.65 -25.17
C ASP A 267 13.63 -18.01 -25.88
N THR A 268 13.03 -19.06 -25.29
CA THR A 268 12.85 -20.41 -25.86
C THR A 268 11.76 -21.20 -25.08
N GLY A 269 10.76 -21.76 -25.79
CA GLY A 269 9.85 -22.83 -25.30
C GLY A 269 8.49 -22.34 -24.78
N SER A 270 7.33 -22.94 -25.12
CA SER A 270 7.03 -24.35 -25.39
C SER A 270 6.49 -24.61 -26.79
N ILE A 271 7.07 -25.59 -27.50
CA ILE A 271 6.64 -25.99 -28.86
C ILE A 271 5.17 -26.44 -28.88
N GLU A 272 4.66 -27.01 -27.79
CA GLU A 272 3.27 -27.48 -27.69
C GLU A 272 2.25 -26.34 -27.65
N ILE A 273 2.47 -25.29 -26.85
CA ILE A 273 1.61 -24.10 -26.87
C ILE A 273 1.71 -23.41 -28.22
N ILE A 274 2.91 -23.23 -28.77
CA ILE A 274 3.05 -22.59 -30.09
C ILE A 274 2.31 -23.39 -31.17
N LYS A 275 2.33 -24.73 -31.11
CA LYS A 275 1.54 -25.59 -32.00
C LYS A 275 0.03 -25.44 -31.81
N GLN A 276 -0.46 -25.31 -30.56
CA GLN A 276 -1.88 -25.06 -30.27
C GLN A 276 -2.31 -23.66 -30.73
N LEU A 277 -1.44 -22.66 -30.62
CA LEU A 277 -1.68 -21.26 -30.97
C LEU A 277 -1.78 -20.96 -32.46
N VAL A 278 -1.00 -21.65 -33.31
CA VAL A 278 -0.94 -21.40 -34.77
C VAL A 278 -2.28 -21.67 -35.47
N ASN A 279 -3.19 -22.42 -34.84
CA ASN A 279 -4.48 -22.79 -35.41
C ASN A 279 -5.65 -21.89 -35.00
N HIS A 280 -5.42 -20.83 -34.20
CA HIS A 280 -6.49 -19.95 -33.71
C HIS A 280 -6.55 -18.61 -34.47
N SER A 281 -7.74 -18.21 -34.94
CA SER A 281 -7.92 -17.07 -35.86
C SER A 281 -7.59 -15.68 -35.27
N ASP A 282 -7.81 -15.48 -33.97
CA ASP A 282 -7.49 -14.22 -33.28
C ASP A 282 -5.99 -14.03 -32.99
N VAL A 283 -5.19 -15.10 -33.15
CA VAL A 283 -3.74 -15.08 -32.98
C VAL A 283 -3.03 -14.52 -34.22
N ASN A 284 -3.76 -14.25 -35.31
CA ASN A 284 -3.22 -13.73 -36.58
C ASN A 284 -2.39 -12.44 -36.43
N LYS A 285 -2.67 -11.57 -35.44
CA LYS A 285 -1.86 -10.37 -35.16
C LYS A 285 -0.48 -10.68 -34.57
N HIS A 286 -0.34 -11.81 -33.88
CA HIS A 286 0.90 -12.24 -33.22
C HIS A 286 1.56 -13.44 -33.93
N ILE A 287 0.93 -13.97 -34.99
CA ILE A 287 1.33 -15.21 -35.69
C ILE A 287 2.75 -15.17 -36.24
N GLN A 288 3.21 -14.00 -36.72
CA GLN A 288 4.58 -13.82 -37.20
C GLN A 288 5.61 -13.92 -36.05
N ARG A 289 5.28 -13.36 -34.87
CA ARG A 289 6.15 -13.43 -33.68
C ARG A 289 6.18 -14.85 -33.12
N LEU A 290 5.04 -15.53 -33.07
CA LEU A 290 4.93 -16.93 -32.65
C LEU A 290 5.67 -17.88 -33.59
N TYR A 291 5.55 -17.68 -34.90
CA TYR A 291 6.28 -18.47 -35.89
C TYR A 291 7.80 -18.26 -35.78
N LYS A 292 8.25 -17.02 -35.52
CA LYS A 292 9.66 -16.74 -35.26
C LYS A 292 10.17 -17.45 -33.99
N LEU A 293 9.38 -17.46 -32.91
CA LEU A 293 9.71 -18.21 -31.68
C LEU A 293 9.76 -19.71 -31.93
N TYR A 294 8.81 -20.26 -32.71
CA TYR A 294 8.80 -21.68 -33.10
C TYR A 294 10.08 -22.07 -33.85
N LEU A 295 10.47 -21.27 -34.85
CA LEU A 295 11.68 -21.52 -35.63
C LEU A 295 12.93 -21.46 -34.74
N ASN A 296 13.04 -20.46 -33.87
CA ASN A 296 14.17 -20.32 -32.94
C ASN A 296 14.27 -21.50 -31.95
N ALA A 297 13.14 -21.99 -31.44
CA ALA A 297 13.09 -23.16 -30.57
C ALA A 297 13.49 -24.44 -31.32
N ARG A 298 12.98 -24.64 -32.54
CA ARG A 298 13.27 -25.82 -33.36
C ARG A 298 14.74 -25.91 -33.79
N LEU A 299 15.37 -24.77 -34.12
CA LEU A 299 16.77 -24.72 -34.55
C LEU A 299 17.76 -25.06 -33.42
N LYS A 300 17.40 -24.81 -32.14
CA LYS A 300 18.22 -25.18 -30.97
C LYS A 300 18.11 -26.65 -30.55
N VAL A 301 17.11 -27.40 -31.01
CA VAL A 301 16.97 -28.84 -30.73
C VAL A 301 17.79 -29.69 -31.72
N ILE A 302 18.22 -29.09 -32.84
CA ILE A 302 18.93 -29.75 -33.93
C ILE A 302 20.46 -29.55 -33.81
N ASN A 303 20.91 -28.65 -32.92
CA ASN A 303 22.32 -28.45 -32.55
C ASN A 303 22.59 -29.00 -31.14
#